data_AF-A0A7C3BT55-F1
#
_entry.id   AF-A0A7C3BT55-F1
#
_cell.length_a   1.000
_cell.length_b   1.000
_cell.length_c   1.000
_cell.angle_alpha   90.00
_cell.angle_beta   90.00
_cell.angle_gamma   90.00
#
_symmetry.space_group_name_H-M   'P 1'
#
loop_
_entity.id
_entity.type
_entity.pdbx_description
1 polymer ?
#
loop_
_entity_poly.entity_id
_entity_poly.type
_entity_poly.pdbx_seq_one_letter_code
_entity_poly.pdbx_strand_id
1 'polypeptide(L)' 'MERRPGCLVGLLKLAFLNVLFDWLQDRFGFGRGASCGGIGCGVILLIIFLLLACSTCMGTDWLQLL' A
#
# COMPACT_ATOMS: atom_id res chain seq x y z
N MET A 1 -20.56 14.78 -8.68
CA MET A 1 -20.40 13.34 -8.98
C MET A 1 -18.95 12.99 -8.70
N GLU A 2 -18.67 12.46 -7.52
CA GLU A 2 -17.33 11.96 -7.20
C GLU A 2 -17.09 10.70 -8.03
N ARG A 3 -16.28 10.80 -9.09
CA ARG A 3 -15.90 9.64 -9.90
C ARG A 3 -14.98 8.74 -9.08
N ARG A 4 -15.59 7.77 -8.41
CA ARG A 4 -14.88 6.66 -7.77
C ARG A 4 -14.07 5.94 -8.85
N PRO A 5 -12.78 5.63 -8.59
CA PRO A 5 -11.95 4.90 -9.55
C PRO A 5 -12.57 3.53 -9.85
N GLY A 6 -12.65 3.16 -11.13
CA GLY A 6 -13.06 1.83 -11.56
C GLY A 6 -12.06 0.73 -11.17
N CYS A 7 -12.48 -0.52 -11.33
CA CYS A 7 -11.76 -1.73 -10.96
C CYS A 7 -10.31 -1.77 -11.49
N LEU A 8 -10.09 -1.40 -12.75
CA LEU A 8 -8.75 -1.43 -13.36
C LEU A 8 -7.82 -0.37 -12.74
N VAL A 9 -8.37 0.80 -12.43
CA VAL A 9 -7.64 1.90 -11.77
C VAL A 9 -7.33 1.55 -10.32
N GLY A 10 -8.27 0.91 -9.61
CA GLY A 10 -8.06 0.41 -8.27
C GLY A 10 -6.97 -0.67 -8.22
N LEU A 11 -7.00 -1.62 -9.16
CA LEU A 11 -5.99 -2.68 -9.27
C LEU A 11 -4.59 -2.11 -9.57
N LEU A 12 -4.50 -1.12 -10.47
CA LEU A 12 -3.25 -0.44 -10.78
C LEU A 12 -2.70 0.32 -9.56
N LYS A 13 -3.56 1.02 -8.81
CA LYS A 13 -3.18 1.69 -7.56
C LYS A 13 -2.64 0.69 -6.54
N LEU A 14 -3.33 -0.43 -6.35
CA LEU A 14 -2.93 -1.48 -5.43
C LEU A 14 -1.58 -2.10 -5.85
N ALA A 15 -1.40 -2.39 -7.14
CA ALA A 15 -0.14 -2.93 -7.67
C ALA A 15 1.03 -1.96 -7.49
N PHE A 16 0.83 -0.67 -7.82
CA PHE A 16 1.85 0.36 -7.63
C PHE A 16 2.19 0.53 -6.15
N LEU A 17 1.19 0.55 -5.29
CA LEU A 17 1.39 0.64 -3.85
C LEU A 17 2.18 -0.55 -3.34
N ASN A 18 1.89 -1.77 -3.82
CA ASN A 18 2.57 -3.01 -3.41
C ASN A 18 4.05 -2.97 -3.80
N VAL A 19 4.37 -2.54 -5.04
CA VAL A 19 5.75 -2.39 -5.51
C VAL A 19 6.51 -1.32 -4.72
N LEU A 20 5.88 -0.16 -4.47
CA LEU A 20 6.47 0.90 -3.67
C LEU A 20 6.74 0.42 -2.24
N PHE A 21 5.81 -0.36 -1.69
CA PHE A 21 5.90 -0.90 -0.35
C PHE A 21 7.00 -1.95 -0.21
N ASP A 22 7.06 -2.90 -1.14
CA ASP A 22 8.11 -3.92 -1.22
C ASP A 22 9.50 -3.28 -1.34
N TRP A 23 9.65 -2.22 -2.15
CA TRP A 23 10.88 -1.46 -2.25
C TRP A 23 11.25 -0.74 -0.94
N LEU A 24 10.28 -0.09 -0.28
CA LEU A 24 10.49 0.57 1.01
C LEU A 24 10.84 -0.45 2.10
N GLN A 25 10.22 -1.62 2.06
CA GLN A 25 10.42 -2.70 3.03
C GLN A 25 11.74 -3.44 2.80
N ASP A 26 12.23 -3.58 1.56
CA ASP A 26 13.58 -4.10 1.27
C ASP A 26 14.70 -3.13 1.69
N ARG A 27 14.45 -1.82 1.57
CA ARG A 27 15.40 -0.75 1.92
C ARG A 27 15.40 -0.37 3.40
N PHE A 28 14.23 -0.29 4.04
CA PHE A 28 14.05 0.19 5.42
C PHE A 28 13.42 -0.85 6.36
N GLY A 29 12.90 -1.95 5.83
CA GLY A 29 12.24 -2.99 6.61
C GLY A 29 13.18 -4.06 7.17
N PHE A 30 12.56 -4.96 7.92
CA PHE A 30 13.13 -6.00 8.79
C PHE A 30 14.61 -6.36 8.56
N GLY A 31 15.44 -6.06 9.56
CA GLY A 31 16.78 -6.65 9.69
C GLY A 31 17.94 -5.89 9.04
N ARG A 32 17.71 -4.75 8.37
CA ARG A 32 18.79 -3.95 7.74
C ARG A 32 19.21 -2.67 8.46
N GLY A 33 18.56 -2.30 9.58
CA GLY A 33 18.89 -1.09 10.35
C GLY A 33 19.58 -1.38 11.69
N ALA A 34 20.72 -0.73 11.95
CA ALA A 34 21.38 -0.77 13.25
C ALA A 34 20.43 -0.25 14.36
N SER A 35 20.24 -1.08 15.39
CA SER A 35 19.62 -0.80 16.69
C SER A 35 18.15 -0.36 16.83
N CYS A 36 17.47 0.28 15.87
CA CYS A 36 16.05 0.68 16.02
C CYS A 36 15.11 0.42 14.82
N GLY A 37 15.65 0.02 13.66
CA GLY A 37 14.87 -0.08 12.41
C GLY A 37 14.21 -1.44 12.13
N GLY A 38 14.54 -2.48 12.91
CA GLY A 38 14.19 -3.87 12.56
C GLY A 38 12.71 -4.24 12.70
N ILE A 39 12.06 -3.85 13.80
CA ILE A 39 10.64 -4.18 14.07
C ILE A 39 9.77 -2.92 14.00
N GLY A 40 10.21 -1.78 14.55
CA GLY A 40 9.39 -0.57 14.64
C GLY A 40 9.09 0.06 13.27
N CYS A 41 10.13 0.46 12.53
CA CYS A 41 9.96 1.11 11.22
C CYS A 41 9.28 0.19 10.19
N GLY A 42 9.61 -1.10 10.19
CA GLY A 42 8.94 -2.09 9.33
C GLY A 42 7.43 -2.22 9.62
N VAL A 43 7.04 -2.30 10.90
CA VAL A 43 5.62 -2.41 11.30
C VAL A 43 4.85 -1.12 11.00
N ILE A 44 5.43 0.06 11.24
CA ILE A 44 4.79 1.35 10.93
C ILE A 44 4.48 1.46 9.44
N LEU A 45 5.45 1.11 8.60
CA LEU A 45 5.26 1.06 7.16
C LEU A 45 4.11 0.11 6.79
N LEU A 46 4.06 -1.07 7.41
CA LEU A 46 3.05 -2.09 7.12
C LEU A 46 1.64 -1.61 7.48
N ILE A 47 1.50 -0.91 8.60
CA ILE A 47 0.23 -0.29 9.01
C ILE A 47 -0.21 0.79 8.01
N ILE A 48 0.70 1.67 7.59
CA ILE A 48 0.40 2.72 6.59
C ILE A 48 -0.07 2.09 5.28
N PHE A 49 0.64 1.07 4.80
CA PHE A 49 0.25 0.33 3.59
C PHE A 49 -1.12 -0.31 3.72
N LEU A 50 -1.41 -0.96 4.85
CA LEU A 50 -2.70 -1.59 5.08
C LEU A 50 -3.84 -0.57 5.08
N LEU A 51 -3.63 0.62 5.67
CA LEU A 51 -4.60 1.71 5.66
C LEU A 51 -4.85 2.24 4.24
N LEU A 52 -3.78 2.44 3.45
CA LEU A 52 -3.90 2.91 2.06
C LEU A 52 -4.54 1.85 1.15
N ALA A 53 -4.20 0.57 1.34
CA ALA A 53 -4.79 -0.54 0.60
C ALA A 53 -6.28 -0.69 0.93
N CYS A 54 -6.64 -0.63 2.22
CA CYS A 54 -8.03 -0.70 2.66
C CYS A 54 -8.85 0.51 2.16
N SER A 55 -8.28 1.72 2.23
CA SER A 55 -8.89 2.93 1.68
C SER A 55 -9.09 2.85 0.16
N THR A 56 -8.10 2.32 -0.57
CA THR A 56 -8.23 2.10 -2.02
C THR A 56 -9.28 1.04 -2.32
N CYS A 57 -9.34 -0.05 -1.56
CA CYS A 57 -10.36 -1.09 -1.71
C CYS A 57 -11.79 -0.58 -1.48
N MET A 58 -11.98 0.26 -0.46
CA MET A 58 -13.30 0.78 -0.08
C MET A 58 -13.74 1.96 -0.98
N GLY A 59 -12.77 2.65 -1.60
CA GLY A 59 -12.99 3.75 -2.53
C GLY A 59 -13.12 3.34 -4.00
N THR A 60 -12.83 2.08 -4.35
CA THR A 60 -12.91 1.56 -5.72
C THR A 60 -14.25 0.87 -5.96
N ASP A 61 -14.90 1.19 -7.08
CA ASP A 61 -16.10 0.47 -7.53
C ASP A 61 -15.68 -0.80 -8.31
N TRP A 62 -15.62 -1.92 -7.61
CA TRP A 62 -15.25 -3.23 -8.18
C TRP A 62 -16.19 -3.72 -9.28
N LEU A 63 -17.44 -3.26 -9.26
CA LEU A 63 -18.46 -3.58 -10.26
C LEU A 63 -18.38 -2.69 -11.51
N GLN A 64 -17.54 -1.65 -11.48
CA GLN A 64 -17.37 -0.71 -12.58
C GLN A 64 -15.97 -0.90 -13.19
N LEU A 65 -15.88 -1.24 -14.48
CA LEU A 65 -14.60 -1.50 -15.15
C LEU A 65 -13.73 -0.25 -15.31
N LEU A 66 -14.33 0.94 -15.49
CA LEU A 66 -13.64 2.20 -15.81
C LEU A 66 -14.19 3.40 -15.02
#